data_AF-A0A8S3K3R8-F1
#
_entry.id   AF-A0A8S3K3R8-F1
#
_cell.length_a   1.000
_cell.length_b   1.000
_cell.length_c   1.000
_cell.angle_alpha   90.00
_cell.angle_beta   90.00
_cell.angle_gamma   90.00
#
_symmetry.space_group_name_H-M   'P 1'
#
loop_
_entity.id
_entity.type
_entity.pdbx_description
1 polymer ?
#
loop_
_entity_poly.entity_id
_entity_poly.type
_entity_poly.pdbx_seq_one_letter_code
_entity_poly.pdbx_strand_id
1 'polypeptide(L)'
;MIDPIIPLVYGLLIGKSAEDYNLFFEKVLKQDNFQPESNMTDFETGTIQSVKDLLSTILHKGCLFHFSQAVWRQVQRKGLTTKYNEDEVFRLNVKQLIALAFA
;
A
#
# COMPACT_ATOMS: atom_id res chain seq x y z
N MET A 1 -3.67 32.22 -4.90
CA MET A 1 -3.21 30.88 -4.45
C MET A 1 -4.02 29.87 -5.22
N ILE A 2 -3.39 29.00 -5.98
CA ILE A 2 -4.07 27.89 -6.67
C ILE A 2 -4.03 26.73 -5.67
N ASP A 3 -5.18 26.18 -5.32
CA ASP A 3 -5.23 25.01 -4.45
C ASP A 3 -4.51 23.84 -5.12
N PRO A 4 -3.73 23.05 -4.37
CA PRO A 4 -3.05 21.89 -4.92
C PRO A 4 -4.09 20.90 -5.46
N ILE A 5 -4.03 20.64 -6.77
CA ILE A 5 -4.84 19.61 -7.43
C ILE A 5 -4.14 18.27 -7.22
N ILE A 6 -4.82 17.33 -6.58
CA ILE A 6 -4.34 15.95 -6.45
C ILE A 6 -4.97 15.15 -7.60
N PRO A 7 -4.20 14.71 -8.60
CA PRO A 7 -4.73 13.92 -9.69
C PRO A 7 -5.19 12.54 -9.19
N LEU A 8 -6.33 12.08 -9.69
CA LEU A 8 -6.89 10.77 -9.38
C LEU A 8 -7.07 9.98 -10.67
N VAL A 9 -6.49 8.79 -10.70
CA VAL A 9 -6.55 7.89 -11.86
C VAL A 9 -7.21 6.58 -11.44
N TYR A 10 -8.18 6.13 -12.23
CA TYR A 10 -8.82 4.84 -12.07
C TYR A 10 -8.40 3.89 -13.20
N GLY A 11 -7.99 2.68 -12.84
CA GLY A 11 -7.68 1.61 -13.78
C GLY A 11 -8.53 0.38 -13.50
N LEU A 12 -9.24 -0.12 -14.51
CA LEU A 12 -9.86 -1.44 -14.48
C LEU A 12 -8.89 -2.44 -15.08
N LEU A 13 -8.26 -3.26 -14.24
CA LEU A 13 -7.24 -4.23 -14.64
C LEU A 13 -7.88 -5.61 -14.85
N ILE A 14 -7.26 -6.41 -15.73
CA ILE A 14 -7.70 -7.78 -16.06
C ILE A 14 -7.32 -8.76 -14.93
N GLY A 15 -6.23 -8.47 -14.24
CA GLY A 15 -5.76 -9.26 -13.10
C GLY A 15 -4.90 -8.43 -12.14
N LYS A 16 -4.04 -9.16 -11.42
CA LYS A 16 -3.15 -8.64 -10.37
C LYS A 16 -1.70 -9.08 -10.55
N SER A 17 -1.32 -9.51 -11.76
CA SER A 17 0.07 -9.89 -12.04
C SER A 17 0.96 -8.66 -12.18
N ALA A 18 2.27 -8.86 -12.20
CA ALA A 18 3.22 -7.76 -12.46
C ALA A 18 2.98 -7.16 -13.85
N GLU A 19 2.65 -7.98 -14.84
CA GLU A 19 2.34 -7.56 -16.21
C GLU A 19 1.08 -6.68 -16.28
N ASP A 20 0.03 -7.04 -15.55
CA ASP A 20 -1.20 -6.23 -15.46
C ASP A 20 -0.89 -4.83 -14.89
N TYR A 21 -0.08 -4.77 -13.83
CA TYR A 21 0.35 -3.51 -13.20
C TYR A 21 1.32 -2.71 -14.07
N ASN A 22 2.23 -3.38 -14.79
CA ASN A 22 3.15 -2.72 -15.72
C ASN A 22 2.37 -1.94 -16.78
N LEU A 23 1.36 -2.58 -17.38
CA LEU A 23 0.52 -1.93 -18.38
C LEU A 23 -0.20 -0.69 -17.82
N PHE A 24 -0.65 -0.75 -16.56
CA PHE A 24 -1.29 0.40 -15.91
C PHE A 24 -0.28 1.53 -15.66
N PHE A 25 0.87 1.26 -15.05
CA PHE A 25 1.86 2.29 -14.77
C PHE A 25 2.42 2.91 -16.04
N GLU A 26 2.69 2.14 -17.09
CA GLU A 26 3.11 2.69 -18.38
C GLU A 26 2.10 3.67 -18.96
N LYS A 27 0.80 3.38 -18.85
CA LYS A 27 -0.26 4.30 -19.31
C LYS A 27 -0.29 5.59 -18.50
N VAL A 28 -0.09 5.50 -17.19
CA VAL A 28 -0.04 6.65 -16.28
C VAL A 28 1.21 7.50 -16.56
N LEU A 29 2.38 6.88 -16.63
CA LEU A 29 3.67 7.56 -16.86
C LEU A 29 3.77 8.21 -18.25
N LYS A 30 2.92 7.81 -19.21
CA LYS A 30 2.81 8.48 -20.52
C LYS A 30 1.96 9.75 -20.50
N GLN A 31 1.18 10.00 -19.44
CA GLN A 31 0.30 11.18 -19.39
C GLN A 31 1.07 12.46 -19.11
N ASP A 32 2.18 12.37 -18.37
CA ASP A 32 3.03 13.50 -18.02
C ASP A 32 4.43 13.02 -17.66
N ASN A 33 5.40 13.93 -17.59
CA ASN A 33 6.76 13.63 -17.17
C ASN A 33 6.86 13.52 -15.64
N PHE A 34 6.24 12.47 -15.07
CA PHE A 34 6.30 12.20 -13.64
C PHE A 34 7.71 11.78 -13.22
N GLN A 35 8.29 12.52 -12.28
CA GLN A 35 9.60 12.21 -11.66
C GLN A 35 9.43 12.05 -10.14
N PRO A 36 8.69 11.03 -9.67
CA PRO A 36 8.43 10.88 -8.23
C PRO A 36 9.71 10.42 -7.50
N GLU A 37 9.93 10.94 -6.30
CA GLU A 37 11.02 10.48 -5.43
C GLU A 37 10.68 9.16 -4.72
N SER A 38 9.39 8.93 -4.50
CA SER A 38 8.90 7.71 -3.84
C SER A 38 7.52 7.35 -4.34
N ASN A 39 7.18 6.07 -4.23
CA ASN A 39 5.83 5.58 -4.42
C ASN A 39 5.37 4.81 -3.19
N MET A 40 4.07 4.84 -2.95
CA MET A 40 3.44 4.07 -1.89
C MET A 40 2.39 3.16 -2.49
N THR A 41 2.48 1.87 -2.23
CA THR A 41 1.50 0.88 -2.69
C THR A 41 1.05 0.02 -1.52
N ASP A 42 0.00 -0.76 -1.72
CA ASP A 42 -0.23 -1.89 -0.83
C ASP A 42 0.88 -2.96 -0.99
N PHE A 43 0.74 -4.07 -0.26
CA PHE A 43 1.72 -5.16 -0.24
C PHE A 43 1.40 -6.26 -1.27
N GLU A 44 0.72 -5.93 -2.37
CA GLU A 44 0.52 -6.88 -3.45
C GLU A 44 1.84 -7.17 -4.20
N THR A 45 2.19 -8.45 -4.33
CA THR A 45 3.44 -8.88 -4.98
C THR A 45 3.55 -8.38 -6.41
N GLY A 46 2.45 -8.37 -7.17
CA GLY A 46 2.43 -7.88 -8.54
C GLY A 46 2.80 -6.40 -8.62
N THR A 47 2.25 -5.57 -7.74
CA THR A 47 2.57 -4.14 -7.68
C THR A 47 4.01 -3.91 -7.24
N ILE A 48 4.50 -4.63 -6.23
CA ILE A 48 5.89 -4.55 -5.77
C ILE A 48 6.86 -4.86 -6.93
N GLN A 49 6.59 -5.93 -7.67
CA GLN A 49 7.44 -6.34 -8.79
C GLN A 49 7.40 -5.31 -9.92
N SER A 50 6.21 -4.85 -10.30
CA SER A 50 6.02 -3.85 -11.34
C SER A 50 6.73 -2.52 -11.04
N VAL A 51 6.68 -2.06 -9.79
CA VAL A 51 7.41 -0.88 -9.34
C VAL A 51 8.92 -1.07 -9.46
N LYS A 52 9.44 -2.24 -9.08
CA LYS A 52 10.88 -2.54 -9.22
C LYS A 52 11.31 -2.54 -10.68
N ASP A 53 10.46 -3.02 -11.58
CA ASP A 53 10.78 -3.14 -13.00
C ASP A 53 10.74 -1.77 -13.71
N LEU A 54 9.72 -0.94 -13.43
CA LEU A 54 9.46 0.32 -14.15
C LEU A 54 9.98 1.57 -13.44
N LEU A 55 10.11 1.54 -12.12
CA LEU A 55 10.45 2.68 -11.26
C LEU A 55 11.60 2.31 -10.31
N SER A 56 12.60 1.58 -10.81
CA SER A 56 13.70 1.02 -10.02
C SER A 56 14.53 2.02 -9.22
N THR A 57 14.51 3.30 -9.61
CA THR A 57 15.30 4.37 -8.99
C THR A 57 14.58 5.09 -7.86
N ILE A 58 13.27 4.87 -7.67
CA ILE A 58 12.47 5.58 -6.67
C ILE A 58 12.35 4.77 -5.38
N LEU A 59 12.12 5.44 -4.25
CA LEU A 59 11.90 4.76 -2.98
C LEU A 59 10.52 4.12 -2.92
N HIS A 60 10.47 2.79 -2.87
CA HIS A 60 9.22 2.06 -2.67
C HIS A 60 8.84 1.95 -1.20
N LYS A 61 7.65 2.44 -0.85
CA LYS A 61 7.07 2.42 0.50
C LYS A 61 5.83 1.53 0.55
N GLY A 62 5.71 0.76 1.62
CA GLY A 62 4.44 0.10 1.94
C GLY A 62 3.41 1.10 2.46
N CYS A 63 2.12 0.82 2.24
CA CYS A 63 1.05 1.64 2.79
C CYS A 63 0.67 1.20 4.21
N LEU A 64 0.90 2.06 5.21
CA LEU A 64 0.54 1.81 6.61
C LEU A 64 -0.94 1.48 6.79
N PHE A 65 -1.83 2.18 6.06
CA PHE A 65 -3.27 1.95 6.14
C PHE A 65 -3.64 0.53 5.71
N HIS A 66 -3.18 0.09 4.53
CA HIS A 66 -3.43 -1.26 4.04
C HIS A 66 -2.78 -2.33 4.93
N PHE A 67 -1.59 -2.07 5.48
CA PHE A 67 -0.95 -2.97 6.42
C PHE A 67 -1.76 -3.13 7.72
N SER A 68 -2.21 -2.01 8.30
CA SER A 68 -3.04 -1.98 9.51
C SER A 68 -4.33 -2.76 9.31
N GLN A 69 -4.97 -2.62 8.14
CA GLN A 69 -6.14 -3.41 7.79
C GLN A 69 -5.82 -4.91 7.67
N ALA A 70 -4.67 -5.28 7.09
CA ALA A 70 -4.25 -6.68 6.99
C ALA A 70 -4.04 -7.31 8.37
N VAL A 71 -3.39 -6.58 9.28
CA VAL A 71 -3.23 -7.00 10.69
C VAL A 71 -4.59 -7.14 11.37
N TRP A 72 -5.49 -6.17 11.19
CA TRP A 72 -6.84 -6.25 11.76
C TRP A 72 -7.63 -7.47 11.28
N ARG A 73 -7.58 -7.77 9.97
CA ARG A 73 -8.19 -8.99 9.42
C ARG A 73 -7.63 -10.26 10.08
N GLN A 74 -6.32 -10.28 10.42
CA GLN A 74 -5.74 -11.41 11.14
C GLN A 74 -6.23 -11.51 12.58
N VAL A 75 -6.35 -10.39 13.30
CA VAL A 75 -6.95 -10.36 14.65
C VAL A 75 -8.35 -10.98 14.62
N GLN A 76 -9.18 -10.58 13.65
CA GLN A 76 -10.53 -11.12 13.48
C GLN A 76 -10.52 -12.61 13.13
N ARG A 77 -9.71 -13.04 12.15
CA ARG A 77 -9.61 -14.44 11.73
C ARG A 77 -9.15 -15.38 12.84
N LYS A 78 -8.38 -14.87 13.81
CA LYS A 78 -7.90 -15.62 14.98
C LYS A 78 -8.89 -15.60 16.14
N GLY A 79 -10.07 -14.97 16.00
CA GLY A 79 -11.06 -14.85 17.07
C GLY A 79 -10.63 -13.90 18.19
N LEU A 80 -9.66 -13.02 17.94
CA LEU A 80 -9.06 -12.15 18.94
C LEU A 80 -9.76 -10.78 19.04
N THR A 81 -10.89 -10.58 18.34
CA THR A 81 -11.63 -9.32 18.31
C THR A 81 -12.05 -8.86 19.70
N THR A 82 -12.65 -9.76 20.50
CA THR A 82 -13.07 -9.45 21.88
C THR A 82 -11.88 -9.05 22.73
N LYS A 83 -10.79 -9.83 22.67
CA LYS A 83 -9.53 -9.51 23.37
C LYS A 83 -8.97 -8.16 22.95
N TYR A 84 -8.96 -7.82 21.66
CA TYR A 84 -8.52 -6.51 21.18
C TYR A 84 -9.35 -5.34 21.73
N ASN A 85 -10.65 -5.55 21.91
CA ASN A 85 -11.53 -4.49 22.41
C ASN A 85 -11.41 -4.30 23.93
N GLU A 86 -11.25 -5.39 24.67
CA GLU A 86 -11.32 -5.41 26.14
C GLU A 86 -9.94 -5.34 26.83
N ASP A 87 -8.87 -5.82 26.19
CA ASP A 87 -7.51 -5.84 26.74
C ASP A 87 -6.64 -4.74 26.11
N GLU A 88 -6.38 -3.69 26.90
CA GLU A 88 -5.60 -2.53 26.46
C GLU A 88 -4.14 -2.87 26.12
N VAL A 89 -3.54 -3.80 26.85
CA VAL A 89 -2.14 -4.23 26.63
C VAL A 89 -2.07 -4.99 25.32
N PHE A 90 -3.00 -5.91 25.08
CA PHE A 90 -3.06 -6.63 23.82
C PHE A 90 -3.30 -5.68 22.63
N ARG A 91 -4.22 -4.72 22.77
CA ARG A 91 -4.46 -3.69 21.75
C ARG A 91 -3.21 -2.84 21.47
N LEU A 92 -2.49 -2.43 22.52
CA LEU A 92 -1.25 -1.68 22.38
C LEU A 92 -0.18 -2.50 21.65
N ASN A 93 -0.02 -3.77 22.01
CA ASN A 93 0.94 -4.67 21.35
C ASN A 93 0.63 -4.83 19.86
N VAL A 94 -0.65 -4.93 19.46
CA VAL A 94 -1.05 -4.97 18.05
C VAL A 94 -0.72 -3.67 17.33
N LYS A 95 -0.94 -2.50 17.97
CA LYS A 95 -0.55 -1.20 17.40
C LYS A 95 0.96 -1.04 17.27
N GLN A 96 1.72 -1.52 18.25
CA GLN A 96 3.19 -1.53 18.21
C GLN A 96 3.71 -2.43 17.11
N LEU A 97 3.13 -3.61 16.91
CA LEU A 97 3.46 -4.51 15.80
C LEU A 97 3.30 -3.80 14.44
N ILE A 98 2.23 -3.03 14.27
CA ILE A 98 1.99 -2.24 13.06
C ILE A 98 3.07 -1.15 12.91
N ALA A 99 3.40 -0.43 13.97
CA ALA A 99 4.37 0.66 13.96
C ALA A 99 5.80 0.17 13.66
N LEU A 100 6.20 -0.99 14.19
CA LEU A 100 7.53 -1.57 13.98
C LEU A 100 7.84 -1.87 12.51
N ALA A 101 6.83 -2.11 11.67
CA ALA A 101 7.04 -2.32 10.24
C ALA A 101 7.48 -1.05 9.48
N PHE A 102 7.43 0.11 10.13
CA PHE A 102 7.74 1.43 9.57
C PHE A 102 8.75 2.22 10.43
N ALA A 103 9.37 1.55 11.42
CA ALA A 103 10.37 2.14 12.31
C ALA A 103 11.77 2.12 11.71
#